data_AF-A0A3D4EEP6-F1
#
_entry.id   AF-A0A3D4EEP6-F1
#
_cell.length_a   1.000
_cell.length_b   1.000
_cell.length_c   1.000
_cell.angle_alpha   90.00
_cell.angle_beta   90.00
_cell.angle_gamma   90.00
#
_symmetry.space_group_name_H-M   'P 1'
#
loop_
_entity.id
_entity.type
_entity.pdbx_description
1 polymer ?
#
loop_
_entity_poly.entity_id
_entity_poly.type
_entity_poly.pdbx_seq_one_letter_code
_entity_poly.pdbx_strand_id
1 'polypeptide(L)'
;MFKVVTKRFLNEAKTICLFEIEAPLVARHAQAGQFVIFRLDEQGERTPVSVAGYDREKGTVTVMVQAAGRTTKMLHTVEEGDYISDFVGPLGKATEMDGLKKVCVVGGGVGCAIAYPIAKEMHEKGIDVTFIAGFRSKDIVILEDEMKAASNKSIICTDDGSYGIKGFTTALLQQEIDANIAEGRPQFDRVIAIGPDIMMKFLAEVTRPYGIKTIISLDPIMVDGTGMC
;
A
#
# COMPACT_ATOMS: atom_id res chain seq x y z
N MET A 1 -13.87 17.03 -13.35
CA MET A 1 -14.69 15.86 -12.99
C MET A 1 -14.04 14.63 -13.59
N PHE A 2 -13.93 13.56 -12.80
CA PHE A 2 -13.22 12.33 -13.12
C PHE A 2 -14.17 11.16 -12.93
N LYS A 3 -14.31 10.31 -13.94
CA LYS A 3 -15.30 9.22 -13.95
C LYS A 3 -14.81 8.03 -13.16
N VAL A 4 -15.66 7.44 -12.31
CA VAL A 4 -15.42 6.13 -11.72
C VAL A 4 -15.81 5.07 -12.74
N VAL A 5 -14.85 4.30 -13.22
CA VAL A 5 -15.08 3.27 -14.25
C VAL A 5 -15.19 1.86 -13.68
N THR A 6 -14.69 1.63 -12.47
CA THR A 6 -14.84 0.35 -11.77
C THR A 6 -14.91 0.57 -10.27
N LYS A 7 -15.76 -0.22 -9.59
CA LYS A 7 -15.90 -0.28 -8.14
C LYS A 7 -15.97 -1.73 -7.69
N ARG A 8 -15.05 -2.15 -6.82
CA ARG A 8 -15.00 -3.52 -6.30
C ARG A 8 -14.63 -3.57 -4.84
N PHE A 9 -15.48 -4.18 -4.01
CA PHE A 9 -15.11 -4.46 -2.61
C PHE A 9 -14.03 -5.54 -2.54
N LEU A 10 -12.99 -5.30 -1.74
CA LEU A 10 -11.84 -6.20 -1.58
C LEU A 10 -12.00 -7.18 -0.41
N ASN A 11 -13.00 -6.98 0.44
CA ASN A 11 -13.32 -7.87 1.56
C ASN A 11 -14.83 -8.00 1.75
N GLU A 12 -15.24 -9.09 2.40
CA GLU A 12 -16.66 -9.39 2.67
C GLU A 12 -17.32 -8.33 3.55
N ALA A 13 -16.57 -7.75 4.48
CA ALA A 13 -17.03 -6.66 5.34
C ALA A 13 -17.32 -5.35 4.60
N LYS A 14 -16.97 -5.25 3.30
CA LYS A 14 -17.14 -4.07 2.45
C LYS A 14 -16.52 -2.80 3.05
N THR A 15 -15.45 -2.97 3.82
CA THR A 15 -14.74 -1.86 4.46
C THR A 15 -13.59 -1.34 3.63
N ILE A 16 -13.14 -2.10 2.62
CA ILE A 16 -12.09 -1.70 1.68
C ILE A 16 -12.61 -1.87 0.26
N CYS A 17 -12.54 -0.80 -0.53
CA CYS A 17 -13.02 -0.77 -1.89
C CYS A 17 -11.93 -0.28 -2.86
N LEU A 18 -11.83 -0.98 -3.98
CA LEU A 18 -11.03 -0.61 -5.14
C LEU A 18 -11.89 0.25 -6.05
N PHE A 19 -11.35 1.41 -6.44
CA PHE A 19 -11.93 2.27 -7.46
C PHE A 19 -10.93 2.42 -8.61
N GLU A 20 -11.39 2.25 -9.84
CA GLU A 20 -10.65 2.73 -11.01
C GLU A 20 -11.28 4.04 -11.48
N ILE A 21 -10.43 5.05 -11.66
CA ILE A 21 -10.84 6.42 -11.98
C ILE A 21 -10.19 6.82 -13.30
N GLU A 22 -10.98 7.33 -14.24
CA GLU A 22 -10.50 7.87 -15.51
C GLU A 22 -9.73 9.17 -15.24
N ALA A 23 -8.41 9.11 -15.34
CA ALA A 23 -7.50 10.22 -15.11
C ALA A 23 -6.25 10.10 -16.01
N PRO A 24 -6.37 10.32 -17.34
CA PRO A 24 -5.33 9.96 -18.31
C PRO A 24 -3.98 10.67 -18.08
N LEU A 25 -4.01 11.92 -17.63
CA LEU A 25 -2.80 12.68 -17.31
C LEU A 25 -2.08 12.11 -16.08
N VAL A 26 -2.84 11.64 -15.08
CA VAL A 26 -2.29 11.01 -13.88
C VAL A 26 -1.71 9.65 -14.24
N ALA A 27 -2.50 8.81 -14.93
CA ALA A 27 -2.12 7.46 -15.33
C ALA A 27 -0.82 7.43 -16.15
N ARG A 28 -0.64 8.41 -17.05
CA ARG A 28 0.57 8.52 -17.88
C ARG A 28 1.85 8.64 -17.06
N HIS A 29 1.81 9.34 -15.94
CA HIS A 29 3.00 9.71 -15.15
C HIS A 29 3.12 8.98 -13.81
N ALA A 30 2.07 8.26 -13.37
CA ALA A 30 2.07 7.57 -12.09
C ALA A 30 3.14 6.47 -12.01
N GLN A 31 3.72 6.34 -10.83
CA GLN A 31 4.72 5.34 -10.44
C GLN A 31 4.40 4.80 -9.04
N ALA A 32 4.89 3.60 -8.70
CA ALA A 32 4.63 3.02 -7.38
C ALA A 32 5.20 3.89 -6.23
N GLY A 33 4.43 3.98 -5.14
CA GLY A 33 4.74 4.82 -3.98
C GLY A 33 4.22 6.26 -4.07
N GLN A 34 3.61 6.64 -5.19
CA GLN A 34 2.92 7.93 -5.32
C GLN A 34 1.48 7.86 -4.83
N PHE A 35 0.90 9.03 -4.60
CA PHE A 35 -0.48 9.19 -4.15
C PHE A 35 -1.21 10.24 -5.00
N VAL A 36 -2.51 10.37 -4.77
CA VAL A 36 -3.37 11.40 -5.36
C VAL A 36 -4.17 12.06 -4.25
N ILE A 37 -4.64 13.28 -4.48
CA ILE A 37 -5.64 13.93 -3.63
C ILE A 37 -6.94 14.02 -4.40
N PHE A 38 -8.02 13.48 -3.83
CA PHE A 38 -9.36 13.59 -4.40
C PHE A 38 -10.24 14.56 -3.60
N ARG A 39 -11.26 15.09 -4.26
CA ARG A 39 -12.40 15.76 -3.63
C ARG A 39 -13.69 15.33 -4.34
N LEU A 40 -14.68 14.88 -3.57
CA LEU A 40 -15.92 14.31 -4.12
C LEU A 40 -16.79 15.37 -4.79
N ASP A 41 -17.09 16.44 -4.06
CA ASP A 41 -18.01 17.51 -4.46
C ASP A 41 -17.50 18.89 -4.01
N GLU A 42 -18.24 19.94 -4.34
CA GLU A 42 -17.87 21.33 -4.01
C GLU A 42 -17.67 21.56 -2.50
N GLN A 43 -18.40 20.85 -1.65
CA GLN A 43 -18.35 20.94 -0.18
C GLN A 43 -17.39 19.91 0.46
N GLY A 44 -16.81 19.02 -0.35
CA GLY A 44 -15.93 17.95 0.11
C GLY A 44 -14.57 18.46 0.57
N GLU A 45 -13.91 17.69 1.43
CA GLU A 45 -12.52 17.92 1.79
C GLU A 45 -11.56 17.27 0.78
N ARG A 46 -10.31 17.74 0.78
CA ARG A 46 -9.22 17.16 -0.02
C ARG A 46 -8.63 15.98 0.75
N THR A 47 -8.72 14.77 0.20
CA THR A 47 -8.28 13.56 0.89
C THR A 47 -7.19 12.83 0.10
N PRO A 48 -6.01 12.58 0.69
CA PRO A 48 -4.96 11.81 0.04
C PRO A 48 -5.29 10.32 0.02
N VAL A 49 -5.04 9.65 -1.10
CA VAL A 49 -5.10 8.19 -1.24
C VAL A 49 -3.95 7.70 -2.12
N SER A 50 -3.36 6.57 -1.75
CA SER A 50 -2.22 6.02 -2.50
C SER A 50 -2.67 5.48 -3.87
N VAL A 51 -1.81 5.63 -4.87
CA VAL A 51 -1.99 4.98 -6.16
C VAL A 51 -1.73 3.49 -6.00
N ALA A 52 -2.75 2.68 -6.22
CA ALA A 52 -2.70 1.22 -6.13
C ALA A 52 -2.44 0.54 -7.48
N GLY A 53 -2.52 1.29 -8.58
CA GLY A 53 -2.32 0.80 -9.93
C GLY A 53 -2.67 1.87 -10.95
N TYR A 54 -2.32 1.63 -12.19
CA TYR A 54 -2.66 2.52 -13.31
C TYR A 54 -2.62 1.74 -14.62
N ASP A 55 -3.44 2.16 -15.58
CA ASP A 55 -3.44 1.65 -16.96
C ASP A 55 -3.21 2.84 -17.90
N ARG A 56 -2.07 2.87 -18.58
CA ARG A 56 -1.68 3.99 -19.46
C ARG A 56 -2.47 4.02 -20.76
N GLU A 57 -2.95 2.87 -21.23
CA GLU A 57 -3.72 2.77 -22.46
C GLU A 57 -5.18 3.16 -22.22
N LYS A 58 -5.79 2.66 -21.13
CA LYS A 58 -7.14 3.05 -20.72
C LYS A 58 -7.20 4.44 -20.08
N GLY A 59 -6.06 4.96 -19.63
CA GLY A 59 -5.99 6.25 -18.94
C GLY A 59 -6.61 6.23 -17.54
N THR A 60 -6.54 5.09 -16.84
CA THR A 60 -7.18 4.91 -15.53
C THR A 60 -6.15 4.80 -14.41
N VAL A 61 -6.54 5.22 -13.21
CA VAL A 61 -5.77 5.09 -11.98
C VAL A 61 -6.60 4.31 -10.98
N THR A 62 -6.00 3.28 -10.39
CA THR A 62 -6.60 2.46 -9.36
C THR A 62 -6.23 3.02 -7.98
N VAL A 63 -7.21 3.18 -7.11
CA VAL A 63 -7.03 3.51 -5.68
C VAL A 63 -7.77 2.48 -4.84
N MET A 64 -7.19 2.09 -3.71
CA MET A 64 -7.82 1.17 -2.74
C MET A 64 -8.03 1.93 -1.43
N VAL A 65 -9.28 2.08 -1.01
CA VAL A 65 -9.66 2.99 0.07
C VAL A 65 -10.43 2.24 1.14
N GLN A 66 -10.05 2.44 2.39
CA GLN A 66 -10.81 1.96 3.54
C GLN A 66 -11.88 2.99 3.95
N ALA A 67 -13.09 2.53 4.26
CA ALA A 67 -14.18 3.35 4.80
C ALA A 67 -13.94 3.75 6.29
N ALA A 68 -12.94 4.61 6.53
CA ALA A 68 -12.51 4.99 7.88
C ALA A 68 -13.19 6.26 8.44
N GLY A 69 -13.53 7.22 7.59
CA GLY A 69 -14.11 8.52 7.97
C GLY A 69 -15.24 8.98 7.05
N ARG A 70 -15.71 10.22 7.24
CA ARG A 70 -16.84 10.80 6.49
C ARG A 70 -16.60 10.73 4.98
N THR A 71 -15.50 11.31 4.50
CA THR A 71 -15.22 11.42 3.06
C THR A 71 -14.95 10.07 2.42
N THR A 72 -14.21 9.17 3.07
CA THR A 72 -14.02 7.82 2.55
C THR A 72 -15.31 7.00 2.54
N LYS A 73 -16.22 7.19 3.52
CA LYS A 73 -17.54 6.54 3.53
C LYS A 73 -18.43 7.08 2.41
N MET A 74 -18.38 8.39 2.15
CA MET A 74 -19.06 9.00 1.00
C MET A 74 -18.49 8.50 -0.33
N LEU A 75 -17.17 8.30 -0.46
CA LEU A 75 -16.59 7.69 -1.65
C LEU A 75 -17.16 6.28 -1.89
N HIS A 76 -17.44 5.52 -0.83
CA HIS A 76 -18.05 4.18 -0.95
C HIS A 76 -19.51 4.19 -1.43
N THR A 77 -20.19 5.34 -1.44
CA THR A 77 -21.53 5.48 -2.02
C THR A 77 -21.51 5.90 -3.49
N VAL A 78 -20.35 6.27 -4.04
CA VAL A 78 -20.17 6.56 -5.47
C VAL A 78 -20.24 5.24 -6.25
N GLU A 79 -21.00 5.19 -7.33
CA GLU A 79 -21.18 4.00 -8.17
C GLU A 79 -20.39 4.09 -9.48
N GLU A 80 -20.28 2.96 -10.18
CA GLU A 80 -19.69 2.96 -11.53
C GLU A 80 -20.50 3.85 -12.48
N GLY A 81 -19.80 4.71 -13.21
CA GLY A 81 -20.40 5.71 -14.08
C GLY A 81 -20.55 7.09 -13.44
N ASP A 82 -20.47 7.20 -12.11
CA ASP A 82 -20.49 8.49 -11.41
C ASP A 82 -19.16 9.24 -11.57
N TYR A 83 -19.14 10.48 -11.09
CA TYR A 83 -18.00 11.39 -11.19
C TYR A 83 -17.59 11.94 -9.82
N ILE A 84 -16.29 12.08 -9.61
CA ILE A 84 -15.71 12.88 -8.54
C ILE A 84 -15.25 14.23 -9.09
N SER A 85 -15.28 15.28 -8.27
CA SER A 85 -14.99 16.64 -8.71
C SER A 85 -13.53 16.82 -9.09
N ASP A 86 -12.63 16.49 -8.16
CA ASP A 86 -11.18 16.69 -8.31
C ASP A 86 -10.39 15.40 -8.05
N PHE A 87 -9.31 15.23 -8.81
CA PHE A 87 -8.38 14.11 -8.70
C PHE A 87 -6.98 14.60 -9.13
N VAL A 88 -6.16 14.97 -8.16
CA VAL A 88 -4.87 15.65 -8.38
C VAL A 88 -3.72 14.67 -8.14
N GLY A 89 -2.88 14.50 -9.15
CA GLY A 89 -1.62 13.76 -9.03
C GLY A 89 -0.95 13.45 -10.36
N PRO A 90 0.00 12.50 -10.38
CA PRO A 90 0.52 11.81 -9.20
C PRO A 90 1.33 12.78 -8.31
N LEU A 91 1.22 12.61 -7.00
CA LEU A 91 1.90 13.38 -5.97
C LEU A 91 2.88 12.51 -5.19
N GLY A 92 3.83 13.16 -4.50
CA GLY A 92 4.87 12.48 -3.76
C GLY A 92 5.98 11.91 -4.66
N LYS A 93 6.98 11.29 -4.03
CA LYS A 93 8.14 10.70 -4.70
C LYS A 93 7.87 9.24 -5.00
N ALA A 94 8.21 8.81 -6.20
CA ALA A 94 8.21 7.39 -6.54
C ALA A 94 9.19 6.60 -5.65
N THR A 95 8.88 5.33 -5.43
CA THR A 95 9.74 4.43 -4.67
C THR A 95 11.03 4.18 -5.44
N GLU A 96 12.18 4.47 -4.84
CA GLU A 96 13.49 4.15 -5.42
C GLU A 96 13.71 2.62 -5.43
N MET A 97 13.95 2.05 -6.61
CA MET A 97 14.16 0.61 -6.80
C MET A 97 15.54 0.27 -7.41
N ASP A 98 16.29 1.27 -7.86
CA ASP A 98 17.54 1.06 -8.58
C ASP A 98 18.61 0.39 -7.72
N GLY A 99 19.21 -0.67 -8.25
CA GLY A 99 20.30 -1.41 -7.61
C GLY A 99 19.88 -2.33 -6.46
N LEU A 100 18.59 -2.38 -6.11
CA LEU A 100 18.08 -3.33 -5.12
C LEU A 100 18.05 -4.75 -5.69
N LYS A 101 18.41 -5.74 -4.86
CA LYS A 101 18.40 -7.15 -5.21
C LYS A 101 17.49 -7.96 -4.31
N LYS A 102 17.43 -7.62 -3.02
CA LYS A 102 16.62 -8.31 -2.02
C LYS A 102 15.96 -7.30 -1.07
N VAL A 103 14.64 -7.36 -0.95
CA VAL A 103 13.86 -6.40 -0.18
C VAL A 103 12.82 -7.10 0.69
N CYS A 104 12.45 -6.45 1.80
CA CYS A 104 11.26 -6.83 2.56
C CYS A 104 10.22 -5.72 2.49
N VAL A 105 9.03 -6.05 1.99
CA VAL A 105 7.88 -5.14 1.97
C VAL A 105 6.92 -5.57 3.08
N VAL A 106 6.60 -4.66 3.98
CA VAL A 106 5.79 -4.94 5.17
C VAL A 106 4.53 -4.07 5.15
N GLY A 107 3.36 -4.71 5.10
CA GLY A 107 2.05 -4.08 5.12
C GLY A 107 1.30 -4.36 6.41
N GLY A 108 0.55 -3.38 6.91
CA GLY A 108 -0.36 -3.54 8.06
C GLY A 108 -1.78 -3.07 7.75
N GLY A 109 -2.77 -3.97 7.82
CA GLY A 109 -4.17 -3.66 7.53
C GLY A 109 -4.36 -3.14 6.10
N VAL A 110 -4.99 -1.97 5.95
CA VAL A 110 -5.10 -1.30 4.63
C VAL A 110 -3.73 -0.95 4.04
N GLY A 111 -2.69 -0.82 4.87
CA GLY A 111 -1.31 -0.66 4.41
C GLY A 111 -0.84 -1.79 3.49
N CYS A 112 -1.39 -3.01 3.61
CA CYS A 112 -1.12 -4.11 2.69
C CYS A 112 -1.55 -3.79 1.25
N ALA A 113 -2.72 -3.17 1.06
CA ALA A 113 -3.20 -2.73 -0.25
C ALA A 113 -2.33 -1.62 -0.87
N ILE A 114 -1.69 -0.81 -0.04
CA ILE A 114 -0.78 0.27 -0.47
C ILE A 114 0.63 -0.26 -0.73
N ALA A 115 1.05 -1.29 0.00
CA ALA A 115 2.34 -1.95 -0.16
C ALA A 115 2.39 -2.91 -1.36
N TYR A 116 1.26 -3.54 -1.69
CA TYR A 116 1.11 -4.44 -2.84
C TYR A 116 1.67 -3.90 -4.18
N PRO A 117 1.30 -2.70 -4.65
CA PRO A 117 1.77 -2.15 -5.92
C PRO A 117 3.30 -1.97 -5.95
N ILE A 118 3.90 -1.59 -4.82
CA ILE A 118 5.35 -1.45 -4.68
C ILE A 118 6.02 -2.83 -4.78
N ALA A 119 5.52 -3.81 -4.05
CA ALA A 119 6.03 -5.18 -4.12
C ALA A 119 5.92 -5.77 -5.53
N LYS A 120 4.77 -5.56 -6.19
CA LYS A 120 4.53 -5.99 -7.56
C LYS A 120 5.55 -5.41 -8.53
N GLU A 121 5.72 -4.08 -8.54
CA GLU A 121 6.67 -3.43 -9.45
C GLU A 121 8.13 -3.86 -9.16
N MET A 122 8.49 -4.07 -7.88
CA MET A 122 9.80 -4.61 -7.51
C MET A 122 10.00 -6.06 -8.00
N HIS A 123 8.99 -6.91 -7.84
CA HIS A 123 9.04 -8.31 -8.27
C HIS A 123 9.10 -8.42 -9.80
N GLU A 124 8.34 -7.60 -10.53
CA GLU A 124 8.39 -7.51 -12.01
C GLU A 124 9.76 -7.05 -12.53
N LYS A 125 10.52 -6.27 -11.73
CA LYS A 125 11.92 -5.90 -12.00
C LYS A 125 12.93 -7.00 -11.64
N GLY A 126 12.48 -8.15 -11.13
CA GLY A 126 13.33 -9.28 -10.77
C GLY A 126 14.03 -9.14 -9.41
N ILE A 127 13.56 -8.24 -8.54
CA ILE A 127 14.05 -8.11 -7.16
C ILE A 127 13.48 -9.27 -6.33
N ASP A 128 14.29 -9.87 -5.45
CA ASP A 128 13.84 -10.88 -4.48
C ASP A 128 13.01 -10.21 -3.38
N VAL A 129 11.69 -10.38 -3.44
CA VAL A 129 10.73 -9.73 -2.55
C VAL A 129 10.22 -10.71 -1.49
N THR A 130 10.47 -10.40 -0.22
CA THR A 130 9.71 -10.95 0.91
C THR A 130 8.59 -10.00 1.30
N PHE A 131 7.33 -10.42 1.17
CA PHE A 131 6.16 -9.68 1.63
C PHE A 131 5.70 -10.18 3.00
N ILE A 132 5.61 -9.29 3.99
CA ILE A 132 5.02 -9.58 5.31
C ILE A 132 3.74 -8.77 5.47
N ALA A 133 2.59 -9.42 5.53
CA ALA A 133 1.27 -8.80 5.65
C ALA A 133 0.66 -9.09 7.02
N GLY A 134 0.38 -8.05 7.79
CA GLY A 134 -0.24 -8.15 9.12
C GLY A 134 -1.67 -7.65 9.15
N PHE A 135 -2.55 -8.43 9.78
CA PHE A 135 -3.95 -8.10 9.99
C PHE A 135 -4.36 -8.34 11.44
N ARG A 136 -5.47 -7.74 11.89
CA ARG A 136 -6.00 -8.03 13.24
C ARG A 136 -6.62 -9.43 13.32
N SER A 137 -7.30 -9.84 12.26
CA SER A 137 -8.11 -11.06 12.21
C SER A 137 -8.37 -11.47 10.75
N LYS A 138 -8.86 -12.71 10.55
CA LYS A 138 -9.09 -13.32 9.24
C LYS A 138 -10.05 -12.55 8.33
N ASP A 139 -11.09 -11.95 8.89
CA ASP A 139 -12.18 -11.27 8.18
C ASP A 139 -11.74 -9.99 7.44
N ILE A 140 -10.57 -9.46 7.78
CA ILE A 140 -10.00 -8.27 7.14
C ILE A 140 -8.74 -8.55 6.31
N VAL A 141 -8.41 -9.83 6.10
CA VAL A 141 -7.35 -10.24 5.17
C VAL A 141 -7.79 -9.88 3.75
N ILE A 142 -6.89 -9.25 2.99
CA ILE A 142 -7.12 -8.83 1.61
C ILE A 142 -5.91 -9.22 0.75
N LEU A 143 -6.15 -9.37 -0.56
CA LEU A 143 -5.11 -9.48 -1.59
C LEU A 143 -4.09 -10.62 -1.37
N GLU A 144 -4.46 -11.71 -0.72
CA GLU A 144 -3.52 -12.80 -0.43
C GLU A 144 -2.90 -13.39 -1.71
N ASP A 145 -3.73 -13.74 -2.68
CA ASP A 145 -3.26 -14.33 -3.94
C ASP A 145 -2.43 -13.31 -4.73
N GLU A 146 -2.84 -12.04 -4.74
CA GLU A 146 -2.11 -10.96 -5.41
C GLU A 146 -0.75 -10.68 -4.74
N MET A 147 -0.68 -10.66 -3.40
CA MET A 147 0.58 -10.49 -2.66
C MET A 147 1.51 -11.69 -2.87
N LYS A 148 0.96 -12.91 -2.91
CA LYS A 148 1.72 -14.13 -3.20
C LYS A 148 2.27 -14.13 -4.63
N ALA A 149 1.51 -13.66 -5.61
CA ALA A 149 1.97 -13.51 -6.99
C ALA A 149 2.99 -12.38 -7.17
N ALA A 150 2.97 -11.37 -6.29
CA ALA A 150 3.85 -10.22 -6.30
C ALA A 150 5.11 -10.38 -5.41
N SER A 151 5.43 -11.59 -4.98
CA SER A 151 6.59 -11.82 -4.11
C SER A 151 7.21 -13.21 -4.27
N ASN A 152 8.49 -13.31 -3.94
CA ASN A 152 9.22 -14.59 -3.90
C ASN A 152 8.85 -15.37 -2.61
N LYS A 153 8.53 -14.64 -1.55
CA LYS A 153 8.03 -15.18 -0.28
C LYS A 153 6.93 -14.27 0.26
N SER A 154 5.75 -14.84 0.52
CA SER A 154 4.64 -14.13 1.17
C SER A 154 4.36 -14.74 2.53
N ILE A 155 4.28 -13.89 3.56
CA ILE A 155 4.03 -14.27 4.94
C ILE A 155 2.83 -13.45 5.43
N ILE A 156 1.77 -14.14 5.86
CA ILE A 156 0.59 -13.52 6.44
C ILE A 156 0.53 -13.83 7.92
N CYS A 157 0.27 -12.80 8.74
CA CYS A 157 -0.02 -12.96 10.16
C CYS A 157 -1.31 -12.27 10.58
N THR A 158 -1.94 -12.84 11.61
CA THR A 158 -3.00 -12.16 12.36
C THR A 158 -2.66 -12.04 13.84
N ASP A 159 -3.05 -10.91 14.45
CA ASP A 159 -2.84 -10.64 15.88
C ASP A 159 -3.46 -11.76 16.75
N ASP A 160 -4.66 -12.21 16.38
CA ASP A 160 -5.43 -13.23 17.10
C ASP A 160 -5.07 -14.68 16.75
N GLY A 161 -4.34 -14.91 15.65
CA GLY A 161 -4.04 -16.24 15.09
C GLY A 161 -5.19 -16.91 14.34
N SER A 162 -6.25 -16.20 14.01
CA SER A 162 -7.37 -16.70 13.21
C SER A 162 -7.01 -17.04 11.76
N TYR A 163 -5.89 -16.50 11.23
CA TYR A 163 -5.37 -16.83 9.91
C TYR A 163 -3.85 -16.68 9.82
N GLY A 164 -3.19 -17.52 9.01
CA GLY A 164 -1.73 -17.48 8.86
C GLY A 164 -0.98 -17.71 10.18
N ILE A 165 0.08 -16.94 10.41
CA ILE A 165 0.89 -17.01 11.61
C ILE A 165 0.29 -16.11 12.70
N LYS A 166 0.17 -16.61 13.92
CA LYS A 166 -0.23 -15.76 15.06
C LYS A 166 0.91 -14.80 15.43
N GLY A 167 0.64 -13.50 15.44
CA GLY A 167 1.58 -12.49 15.93
C GLY A 167 1.66 -11.24 15.06
N PHE A 168 2.71 -10.46 15.28
CA PHE A 168 2.92 -9.16 14.64
C PHE A 168 3.99 -9.21 13.55
N THR A 169 3.87 -8.31 12.57
CA THR A 169 4.83 -8.16 11.47
C THR A 169 6.27 -7.90 11.95
N THR A 170 6.44 -7.24 13.09
CA THR A 170 7.75 -6.96 13.71
C THR A 170 8.49 -8.22 14.11
N ALA A 171 7.79 -9.18 14.72
CA ALA A 171 8.38 -10.47 15.10
C ALA A 171 8.77 -11.30 13.87
N LEU A 172 7.95 -11.26 12.82
CA LEU A 172 8.24 -11.95 11.57
C LEU A 172 9.42 -11.33 10.81
N LEU A 173 9.50 -9.99 10.76
CA LEU A 173 10.67 -9.32 10.19
C LEU A 173 11.95 -9.70 10.94
N GLN A 174 11.90 -9.74 12.27
CA GLN A 174 13.03 -10.18 13.08
C GLN A 174 13.44 -11.62 12.76
N GLN A 175 12.47 -12.54 12.63
CA GLN A 175 12.74 -13.94 12.24
C GLN A 175 13.40 -14.04 10.86
N GLU A 176 12.98 -13.25 9.87
CA GLU A 176 13.60 -13.25 8.55
C GLU A 176 15.04 -12.72 8.59
N ILE A 177 15.30 -11.68 9.38
CA ILE A 177 16.65 -11.14 9.60
C ILE A 177 17.54 -12.21 10.25
N ASP A 178 17.06 -12.84 11.33
CA ASP A 178 17.79 -13.87 12.07
C ASP A 178 18.05 -15.12 11.22
N ALA A 179 17.07 -15.53 10.40
CA ALA A 179 17.22 -16.64 9.46
C ALA A 179 18.31 -16.35 8.41
N ASN A 180 18.31 -15.13 7.84
CA ASN A 180 19.36 -14.72 6.91
C ASN A 180 20.75 -14.76 7.58
N ILE A 181 20.88 -14.37 8.86
CA ILE A 181 22.14 -14.45 9.62
C ILE A 181 22.55 -15.92 9.81
N ALA A 182 21.65 -16.74 10.33
CA ALA A 182 21.92 -18.14 10.67
C ALA A 182 22.33 -18.96 9.43
N GLU A 183 21.75 -18.66 8.28
CA GLU A 183 22.00 -19.36 7.02
C GLU A 183 23.11 -18.73 6.18
N GLY A 184 23.76 -17.66 6.66
CA GLY A 184 24.81 -16.94 5.94
C GLY A 184 24.34 -16.29 4.63
N ARG A 185 23.05 -15.93 4.53
CA ARG A 185 22.45 -15.29 3.35
C ARG A 185 22.65 -13.77 3.41
N PRO A 186 22.67 -13.08 2.24
CA PRO A 186 22.59 -11.63 2.21
C PRO A 186 21.34 -11.10 2.95
N GLN A 187 21.53 -10.04 3.72
CA GLN A 187 20.43 -9.28 4.34
C GLN A 187 19.64 -8.47 3.30
N PHE A 188 18.52 -7.91 3.72
CA PHE A 188 17.71 -7.01 2.89
C PHE A 188 18.49 -5.73 2.56
N ASP A 189 18.52 -5.35 1.28
CA ASP A 189 19.02 -4.04 0.84
C ASP A 189 18.11 -2.91 1.32
N ARG A 190 16.82 -3.22 1.49
CA ARG A 190 15.80 -2.28 1.93
C ARG A 190 14.62 -2.98 2.60
N VAL A 191 14.11 -2.37 3.66
CA VAL A 191 12.77 -2.66 4.21
C VAL A 191 11.85 -1.49 3.87
N ILE A 192 10.63 -1.78 3.39
CA ILE A 192 9.60 -0.78 3.13
C ILE A 192 8.42 -1.11 4.02
N ALA A 193 8.01 -0.19 4.89
CA ALA A 193 6.91 -0.41 5.83
C ALA A 193 5.78 0.59 5.61
N ILE A 194 4.55 0.06 5.54
CA ILE A 194 3.32 0.83 5.30
C ILE A 194 2.20 0.27 6.17
N GLY A 195 1.61 1.11 7.02
CA GLY A 195 0.52 0.72 7.90
C GLY A 195 0.43 1.66 9.10
N PRO A 196 -0.16 1.23 10.23
CA PRO A 196 -0.29 2.09 11.39
C PRO A 196 1.06 2.63 11.90
N ASP A 197 1.11 3.89 12.31
CA ASP A 197 2.30 4.57 12.83
C ASP A 197 3.10 3.74 13.84
N ILE A 198 2.40 3.11 14.78
CA ILE A 198 3.03 2.29 15.82
C ILE A 198 3.73 1.07 15.24
N MET A 199 3.16 0.44 14.21
CA MET A 199 3.79 -0.69 13.51
C MET A 199 5.04 -0.20 12.77
N MET A 200 4.92 0.90 12.02
CA MET A 200 6.03 1.48 11.25
C MET A 200 7.21 1.88 12.15
N LYS A 201 6.93 2.47 13.31
CA LYS A 201 7.93 2.78 14.33
C LYS A 201 8.69 1.53 14.79
N PHE A 202 7.99 0.47 15.17
CA PHE A 202 8.65 -0.73 15.68
C PHE A 202 9.38 -1.51 14.59
N LEU A 203 8.92 -1.49 13.34
CA LEU A 203 9.66 -2.07 12.21
C LEU A 203 11.00 -1.34 11.99
N ALA A 204 11.01 -0.01 12.10
CA ALA A 204 12.26 0.76 12.05
C ALA A 204 13.21 0.35 13.19
N GLU A 205 12.71 0.18 14.41
CA GLU A 205 13.52 -0.27 15.55
C GLU A 205 14.04 -1.71 15.40
N VAL A 206 13.28 -2.62 14.78
CA VAL A 206 13.76 -3.98 14.47
C VAL A 206 14.96 -3.93 13.52
N THR A 207 14.92 -3.07 12.51
CA THR A 207 15.99 -2.99 11.48
C THR A 207 17.23 -2.22 11.92
N ARG A 208 17.10 -1.30 12.88
CA ARG A 208 18.13 -0.34 13.28
C ARG A 208 19.44 -1.01 13.75
N PRO A 209 19.44 -2.05 14.61
CA PRO A 209 20.67 -2.70 15.06
C PRO A 209 21.47 -3.38 13.94
N TYR A 210 20.80 -3.72 12.83
CA TYR A 210 21.39 -4.43 11.70
C TYR A 210 21.83 -3.48 10.58
N GLY A 211 21.61 -2.17 10.72
CA GLY A 211 21.95 -1.17 9.70
C GLY A 211 21.16 -1.31 8.39
N ILE A 212 20.03 -2.03 8.41
CA ILE A 212 19.18 -2.21 7.23
C ILE A 212 18.42 -0.92 6.96
N LYS A 213 18.51 -0.39 5.74
CA LYS A 213 17.82 0.84 5.36
C LYS A 213 16.31 0.61 5.32
N THR A 214 15.57 1.33 6.16
CA THR A 214 14.12 1.22 6.26
C THR A 214 13.44 2.48 5.76
N ILE A 215 12.54 2.33 4.79
CA ILE A 215 11.69 3.38 4.24
C ILE A 215 10.30 3.24 4.86
N ILE A 216 9.79 4.35 5.38
CA ILE A 216 8.47 4.44 5.97
C ILE A 216 7.59 5.29 5.07
N SER A 217 6.42 4.77 4.69
CA SER A 217 5.39 5.57 4.00
C SER A 217 4.46 6.21 5.04
N LEU A 218 4.80 7.43 5.43
CA LEU A 218 4.01 8.19 6.42
C LEU A 218 2.64 8.61 5.86
N ASP A 219 1.65 8.68 6.73
CA ASP A 219 0.26 9.07 6.44
C ASP A 219 -0.19 10.30 7.26
N PRO A 220 0.54 11.44 7.21
CA PRO A 220 0.14 12.65 7.93
C PRO A 220 -1.12 13.28 7.33
N ILE A 221 -1.72 14.21 8.07
CA ILE A 221 -2.76 15.08 7.54
C ILE A 221 -2.17 15.89 6.37
N MET A 222 -2.88 15.90 5.24
CA MET A 222 -2.53 16.70 4.06
C MET A 222 -3.72 17.57 3.64
N VAL A 223 -3.44 18.74 3.08
CA VAL A 223 -4.46 19.63 2.51
C VAL A 223 -4.21 19.83 1.02
N ASP A 224 -3.14 20.53 0.65
CA ASP A 224 -2.80 20.81 -0.74
C ASP A 224 -2.10 19.62 -1.40
N GLY A 225 -1.16 18.98 -0.68
CA GLY A 225 -0.33 17.85 -1.15
C GLY A 225 0.79 18.25 -2.10
N THR A 226 1.07 19.54 -2.23
CA THR A 226 2.06 20.10 -3.16
C THR A 226 3.18 20.86 -2.45
N GLY A 227 3.17 20.89 -1.11
CA GLY A 227 4.19 21.53 -0.28
C GLY A 227 3.93 23.01 -0.02
N MET A 228 2.70 23.50 -0.24
CA MET A 228 2.30 24.85 0.14
C MET A 228 1.91 24.95 1.61
N CYS A 229 1.34 23.90 2.19
CA CYS A 229 1.04 23.75 3.61
C CYS A 229 1.21 22.29 4.07
#